data_AF-R6DFB4-F1
#
_entry.id   AF-R6DFB4-F1
#
_cell.length_a   1.000
_cell.length_b   1.000
_cell.length_c   1.000
_cell.angle_alpha   90.00
_cell.angle_beta   90.00
_cell.angle_gamma   90.00
#
_symmetry.space_group_name_H-M   'P 1'
#
loop_
_entity.id
_entity.type
_entity.pdbx_description
1 polymer ?
#
loop_
_entity_poly.entity_id
_entity_poly.type
_entity_poly.pdbx_seq_one_letter_code
_entity_poly.pdbx_strand_id
1 'polypeptide(L)'
;MMKIKNLMYVLMGTMLVATSCSDTELENGKEGSGTVDPVNASALVSVYADKNDLEASPLAGDVLVDGSRTLTLNVPAACEKVYMKYNTVSGTEAIKEFALSPVSRSGDAQNFNYATNRLASVTLKLPEDAVKPTDETDAGYLFYHNTGVVMFEDGWPTKPASWYDEDFNDVVFEYDLKVTECQSPEQMAIQGSKEELLLTLDVRAVGGIYPTQLGVVLEGLDSKYVNSISASLCLKGGQGTMEPLGEELLSAKPKVEVKVPVWKWSIDADGTKRFAELVVDKTPAEGTVITLDGLSSLNNDKNDGTKKVYFQVTKDEIRTGLPMLRAEIRLIGKGDLEGTERIAQLEAFSKLILDTQRQNFFIVANGKEIHMKGYKPTSAYQAKYDELVNADNTLDAAYSNEQGYTWGVKLPVGTKHAYEGASFKEAYTGFINWVHTNGVEDKDWYLNPNAEKTVRYW
;
A
#
# COMPACT_ATOMS: atom_id res chain seq x y z
N MET A 1 -22.94 -2.08 30.50
CA MET A 1 -21.73 -2.88 30.81
C MET A 1 -21.62 -3.98 29.79
N MET A 2 -20.90 -3.74 28.71
CA MET A 2 -20.68 -4.70 27.63
C MET A 2 -19.18 -4.93 27.57
N LYS A 3 -18.77 -6.14 27.99
CA LYS A 3 -17.37 -6.57 27.99
C LYS A 3 -16.96 -6.81 26.54
N ILE A 4 -16.22 -5.87 25.96
CA ILE A 4 -15.48 -6.08 24.73
C ILE A 4 -14.42 -7.13 25.06
N LYS A 5 -14.56 -8.32 24.47
CA LYS A 5 -13.56 -9.38 24.60
C LYS A 5 -12.31 -8.93 23.84
N ASN A 6 -11.20 -8.86 24.56
CA ASN A 6 -9.86 -8.62 24.03
C ASN A 6 -9.58 -9.55 22.84
N LEU A 7 -9.56 -8.99 21.64
CA LEU A 7 -8.90 -9.60 20.50
C LEU A 7 -7.40 -9.36 20.72
N MET A 8 -6.64 -10.44 20.95
CA MET A 8 -5.18 -10.34 21.01
C MET A 8 -4.67 -9.98 19.61
N TYR A 9 -4.34 -8.71 19.41
CA TYR A 9 -3.57 -8.25 18.26
C TYR A 9 -2.12 -8.70 18.46
N VAL A 10 -1.66 -9.64 17.65
CA VAL A 10 -0.25 -10.00 17.53
C VAL A 10 0.34 -9.11 16.45
N LEU A 11 1.41 -8.40 16.82
CA LEU A 11 2.25 -7.50 16.01
C LEU A 11 2.36 -7.96 14.55
N MET A 12 1.86 -7.14 13.63
CA MET A 12 2.29 -7.21 12.24
C MET A 12 3.77 -6.85 12.20
N GLY A 13 4.58 -7.72 11.57
CA GLY A 13 6.02 -7.54 11.46
C GLY A 13 6.37 -6.18 10.86
N THR A 14 6.84 -5.30 11.74
CA THR A 14 7.67 -4.13 11.53
C THR A 14 8.14 -3.92 10.08
N MET A 15 7.63 -2.89 9.40
CA MET A 15 8.60 -1.89 8.97
C MET A 15 9.01 -1.24 10.28
N LEU A 16 10.24 -1.50 10.74
CA LEU A 16 10.81 -0.65 11.78
C LEU A 16 10.66 0.76 11.22
N VAL A 17 9.75 1.57 11.79
CA VAL A 17 9.90 3.02 11.80
C VAL A 17 11.07 3.32 12.74
N ALA A 18 12.18 2.62 12.56
CA ALA A 18 13.46 3.21 12.83
C ALA A 18 13.56 4.29 11.77
N THR A 19 13.85 5.49 12.21
CA THR A 19 14.81 6.36 11.54
C THR A 19 16.07 5.54 11.23
N SER A 20 16.01 4.58 10.30
CA SER A 20 17.20 3.97 9.72
C SER A 20 17.72 4.99 8.72
N CYS A 21 18.42 5.96 9.30
CA CYS A 21 19.31 6.89 8.65
C CYS A 21 20.02 6.20 7.47
N SER A 22 19.82 6.74 6.29
CA SER A 22 20.97 7.07 5.45
C SER A 22 21.20 8.57 5.57
N ASP A 23 21.57 9.02 6.79
CA ASP A 23 22.21 10.32 7.04
C ASP A 23 23.73 10.10 7.24
N THR A 24 24.33 9.18 6.50
CA THR A 24 25.80 9.07 6.41
C THR A 24 26.38 9.94 5.29
N GLU A 25 25.62 10.89 4.75
CA GLU A 25 26.09 11.82 3.72
C GLU A 25 25.61 13.23 4.07
N LEU A 26 26.26 13.86 5.07
CA LEU A 26 26.49 15.30 5.25
C LEU A 26 26.91 15.56 6.71
N GLU A 27 28.15 15.21 7.07
CA GLU A 27 28.78 15.77 8.26
C GLU A 27 29.01 17.26 8.04
N ASN A 28 28.25 18.11 8.75
CA ASN A 28 28.62 19.50 8.98
C ASN A 28 28.05 19.98 10.32
N GLY A 29 28.93 20.16 11.31
CA GLY A 29 28.70 21.15 12.38
C GLY A 29 28.90 20.72 13.84
N LYS A 30 30.15 20.81 14.30
CA LYS A 30 30.63 21.14 15.66
C LYS A 30 29.90 20.55 16.89
N GLU A 31 30.58 19.61 17.53
CA GLU A 31 30.33 19.17 18.91
C GLU A 31 30.36 20.34 19.90
N GLY A 32 29.22 20.59 20.56
CA GLY A 32 29.07 21.45 21.74
C GLY A 32 28.78 20.61 22.99
N SER A 33 29.23 21.10 24.15
CA SER A 33 29.31 20.36 25.41
C SER A 33 27.96 19.97 26.02
N GLY A 34 27.76 18.66 26.21
CA GLY A 34 27.21 18.01 27.42
C GLY A 34 25.99 18.62 28.11
N THR A 35 24.80 18.27 27.63
CA THR A 35 23.62 17.97 28.46
C THR A 35 23.01 16.68 27.94
N VAL A 36 22.66 15.74 28.82
CA VAL A 36 21.93 14.53 28.41
C VAL A 36 20.52 14.99 28.05
N ASP A 37 20.21 15.04 26.76
CA ASP A 37 18.86 15.37 26.30
C ASP A 37 17.85 14.39 26.91
N PRO A 38 16.66 14.85 27.34
CA PRO A 38 15.61 13.96 27.80
C PRO A 38 15.28 12.96 26.68
N VAL A 39 14.93 11.73 27.06
CA VAL A 39 14.79 10.55 26.18
C VAL A 39 13.81 10.75 25.00
N ASN A 40 12.99 11.80 25.01
CA ASN A 40 12.08 12.17 23.92
C ASN A 40 11.99 13.72 23.77
N ALA A 41 13.03 14.34 23.19
CA ALA A 41 13.11 15.80 23.02
C ALA A 41 12.52 16.32 21.68
N SER A 42 12.03 15.45 20.79
CA SER A 42 11.53 15.87 19.48
C SER A 42 10.14 16.54 19.57
N ALA A 43 9.98 17.66 18.87
CA ALA A 43 8.72 18.39 18.72
C ALA A 43 7.81 17.85 17.58
N LEU A 44 8.29 16.86 16.82
CA LEU A 44 7.54 16.28 15.70
C LEU A 44 6.43 15.36 16.20
N VAL A 45 5.33 15.31 15.44
CA VAL A 45 4.16 14.48 15.76
C VAL A 45 3.86 13.48 14.65
N SER A 46 3.12 12.43 15.01
CA SER A 46 2.61 11.44 14.06
C SER A 46 1.09 11.29 14.19
N VAL A 47 0.42 11.05 13.08
CA VAL A 47 -1.04 11.00 12.96
C VAL A 47 -1.46 9.61 12.51
N TYR A 48 -2.42 9.02 13.23
CA TYR A 48 -2.88 7.65 13.07
C TYR A 48 -4.39 7.58 12.86
N ALA A 49 -4.86 6.57 12.12
CA ALA A 49 -6.29 6.32 11.92
C ALA A 49 -6.93 5.56 13.09
N ASP A 50 -6.16 4.77 13.85
CA ASP A 50 -6.65 4.01 15.01
C ASP A 50 -5.71 4.18 16.21
N LYS A 51 -6.28 4.58 17.35
CA LYS A 51 -5.55 4.74 18.62
C LYS A 51 -5.05 3.42 19.21
N ASN A 52 -5.66 2.29 18.85
CA ASN A 52 -5.36 0.98 19.43
C ASN A 52 -4.38 0.17 18.57
N ASP A 53 -4.15 0.60 17.32
CA ASP A 53 -3.27 -0.08 16.38
C ASP A 53 -2.44 0.96 15.61
N LEU A 54 -1.53 1.61 16.33
CA LEU A 54 -0.68 2.67 15.77
C LEU A 54 0.28 2.13 14.70
N GLU A 55 0.67 0.85 14.77
CA GLU A 55 1.60 0.24 13.82
C GLU A 55 0.96 0.03 12.45
N ALA A 56 -0.29 -0.44 12.39
CA ALA A 56 -0.99 -0.67 11.13
C ALA A 56 -1.78 0.55 10.61
N SER A 57 -1.84 1.64 11.38
CA SER A 57 -2.67 2.81 11.04
C SER A 57 -1.95 4.17 10.88
N PRO A 58 -0.63 4.28 10.62
CA PRO A 58 -0.03 5.58 10.38
C PRO A 58 -0.61 6.21 9.10
N LEU A 59 -0.84 7.52 9.14
CA LEU A 59 -1.34 8.34 8.03
C LEU A 59 -0.31 9.40 7.62
N ALA A 60 0.32 10.02 8.61
CA ALA A 60 1.42 10.95 8.43
C ALA A 60 2.36 10.90 9.63
N GLY A 61 3.64 11.12 9.44
CA GLY A 61 4.63 11.17 10.51
C GLY A 61 5.67 12.26 10.29
N ASP A 62 6.45 12.51 11.34
CA ASP A 62 7.45 13.59 11.39
C ASP A 62 6.87 14.98 11.05
N VAL A 63 5.61 15.20 11.44
CA VAL A 63 4.88 16.44 11.16
C VAL A 63 5.34 17.53 12.14
N LEU A 64 5.90 18.62 11.63
CA LEU A 64 6.12 19.84 12.40
C LEU A 64 4.79 20.59 12.59
N VAL A 65 4.45 20.95 13.83
CA VAL A 65 3.23 21.74 14.14
C VAL A 65 3.61 22.98 14.94
N ASP A 66 3.83 24.10 14.24
CA ASP A 66 3.96 25.41 14.87
C ASP A 66 2.62 26.14 14.89
N GLY A 67 2.10 26.42 16.09
CA GLY A 67 0.76 26.95 16.32
C GLY A 67 -0.36 26.00 15.89
N SER A 68 -0.67 25.96 14.59
CA SER A 68 -1.63 25.03 14.01
C SER A 68 -1.25 24.66 12.59
N ARG A 69 -1.46 23.39 12.21
CA ARG A 69 -1.20 22.90 10.86
C ARG A 69 -2.36 22.11 10.32
N THR A 70 -2.77 22.40 9.09
CA THR A 70 -3.80 21.63 8.38
C THR A 70 -3.14 20.65 7.43
N LEU A 71 -3.55 19.38 7.50
CA LEU A 71 -3.14 18.32 6.58
C LEU A 71 -4.35 17.78 5.82
N THR A 72 -4.14 17.44 4.56
CA THR A 72 -5.06 16.57 3.81
C THR A 72 -4.54 15.14 3.94
N LEU A 73 -5.42 14.21 4.31
CA LEU A 73 -5.08 12.81 4.56
C LEU A 73 -5.99 11.88 3.75
N ASN A 74 -5.45 10.77 3.30
CA ASN A 74 -6.22 9.65 2.77
C ASN A 74 -6.53 8.68 3.92
N VAL A 75 -7.80 8.63 4.34
CA VAL A 75 -8.26 7.89 5.53
C VAL A 75 -9.27 6.82 5.15
N PRO A 76 -9.49 5.77 5.98
CA PRO A 76 -10.59 4.83 5.77
C PRO A 76 -11.94 5.54 5.64
N ALA A 77 -12.84 5.03 4.79
CA ALA A 77 -14.10 5.70 4.45
C ALA A 77 -15.00 5.94 5.69
N ALA A 78 -14.98 5.02 6.66
CA ALA A 78 -15.71 5.11 7.92
C ALA A 78 -15.02 5.99 8.98
N CYS A 79 -13.79 6.42 8.75
CA CYS A 79 -13.01 7.16 9.74
C CYS A 79 -13.56 8.58 9.92
N GLU A 80 -13.86 8.98 11.16
CA GLU A 80 -14.35 10.33 11.50
C GLU A 80 -13.33 11.16 12.29
N LYS A 81 -12.32 10.49 12.86
CA LYS A 81 -11.34 11.11 13.75
C LYS A 81 -9.97 10.47 13.55
N VAL A 82 -8.93 11.24 13.82
CA VAL A 82 -7.54 10.78 13.83
C VAL A 82 -6.89 11.05 15.17
N TYR A 83 -5.76 10.39 15.41
CA TYR A 83 -5.07 10.42 16.69
C TYR A 83 -3.64 10.91 16.46
N MET A 84 -3.30 12.02 17.08
CA MET A 84 -1.95 12.60 17.03
C MET A 84 -1.16 12.12 18.24
N LYS A 85 -0.09 11.37 18.00
CA LYS A 85 0.92 11.02 19.00
C LYS A 85 1.98 12.12 19.07
N TYR A 86 2.33 12.56 20.27
CA TYR A 86 3.30 13.63 20.51
C TYR A 86 4.12 13.37 21.78
N ASN A 87 5.30 13.96 21.86
CA ASN A 87 6.14 13.94 23.07
C ASN A 87 5.71 15.04 24.04
N THR A 88 5.68 14.74 25.33
CA THR A 88 5.38 15.71 26.38
C THR A 88 6.66 16.29 26.97
N VAL A 89 6.59 17.50 27.55
CA VAL A 89 7.71 18.14 28.26
C VAL A 89 8.19 17.35 29.48
N SER A 90 7.41 16.36 29.96
CA SER A 90 7.81 15.42 31.01
C SER A 90 8.62 14.22 30.48
N GLY A 91 8.88 14.15 29.17
CA GLY A 91 9.62 13.07 28.53
C GLY A 91 8.81 11.79 28.26
N THR A 92 7.47 11.89 28.25
CA THR A 92 6.56 10.77 27.93
C THR A 92 5.89 10.98 26.59
N GLU A 93 5.21 9.95 26.06
CA GLU A 93 4.39 10.07 24.85
C GLU A 93 2.90 10.20 25.24
N ALA A 94 2.15 11.02 24.51
CA ALA A 94 0.73 11.22 24.70
C ALA A 94 -0.02 11.21 23.35
N ILE A 95 -1.33 10.99 23.41
CA ILE A 95 -2.20 10.93 22.23
C ILE A 95 -3.34 11.93 22.39
N LYS A 96 -3.59 12.72 21.34
CA LYS A 96 -4.73 13.63 21.26
C LYS A 96 -5.60 13.32 20.04
N GLU A 97 -6.90 13.31 20.26
CA GLU A 97 -7.91 13.08 19.23
C GLU A 97 -8.24 14.37 18.47
N PHE A 98 -8.41 14.26 17.15
CA PHE A 98 -8.83 15.35 16.27
C PHE A 98 -9.96 14.89 15.35
N ALA A 99 -11.00 15.71 15.20
CA ALA A 99 -12.08 15.46 14.26
C ALA A 99 -11.63 15.75 12.82
N LEU A 100 -12.12 14.93 11.88
CA LEU A 100 -11.89 15.11 10.45
C LEU A 100 -12.96 16.02 9.84
N SER A 101 -12.53 16.87 8.91
CA SER A 101 -13.40 17.65 8.04
C SER A 101 -13.45 17.03 6.64
N PRO A 102 -14.60 17.02 5.96
CA PRO A 102 -14.69 16.53 4.59
C PRO A 102 -13.90 17.42 3.63
N VAL A 103 -13.21 16.81 2.68
CA VAL A 103 -12.59 17.51 1.54
C VAL A 103 -13.47 17.27 0.33
N SER A 104 -14.04 18.34 -0.23
CA SER A 104 -14.81 18.24 -1.47
C SER A 104 -13.84 18.14 -2.64
N ARG A 105 -13.95 17.10 -3.47
CA ARG A 105 -13.22 17.07 -4.74
C ARG A 105 -14.00 17.89 -5.78
N SER A 106 -13.30 18.76 -6.50
CA SER A 106 -13.83 19.30 -7.76
C SER A 106 -13.72 18.21 -8.82
N GLY A 107 -14.85 17.68 -9.29
CA GLY A 107 -14.86 16.73 -10.42
C GLY A 107 -14.84 15.24 -10.05
N ASP A 108 -15.04 14.87 -8.79
CA ASP A 108 -15.47 13.50 -8.48
C ASP A 108 -16.88 13.35 -9.04
N ALA A 109 -16.95 12.80 -10.25
CA ALA A 109 -18.19 12.20 -10.72
C ALA A 109 -18.65 11.22 -9.63
N GLN A 110 -19.77 11.55 -9.00
CA GLN A 110 -20.94 10.79 -8.55
C GLN A 110 -21.02 9.25 -8.80
N ASN A 111 -19.95 8.57 -9.18
CA ASN A 111 -19.92 7.19 -9.65
C ASN A 111 -19.10 6.35 -8.67
N PHE A 112 -19.79 5.46 -7.97
CA PHE A 112 -19.20 4.48 -7.07
C PHE A 112 -18.16 3.59 -7.77
N ASN A 113 -16.94 3.57 -7.21
CA ASN A 113 -15.77 2.85 -7.73
C ASN A 113 -15.13 1.92 -6.68
N TYR A 114 -15.91 1.46 -5.70
CA TYR A 114 -15.45 0.55 -4.64
C TYR A 114 -14.34 1.11 -3.72
N ALA A 115 -14.20 2.44 -3.60
CA ALA A 115 -13.24 3.02 -2.68
C ALA A 115 -13.62 2.78 -1.19
N THR A 116 -12.74 2.12 -0.44
CA THR A 116 -12.85 1.97 1.03
C THR A 116 -12.11 3.07 1.80
N ASN A 117 -11.64 4.10 1.09
CA ASN A 117 -10.95 5.25 1.63
C ASN A 117 -11.58 6.56 1.13
N ARG A 118 -11.20 7.69 1.75
CA ARG A 118 -11.65 9.02 1.38
C ARG A 118 -10.61 10.07 1.75
N LEU A 119 -10.64 11.20 1.06
CA LEU A 119 -9.90 12.37 1.50
C LEU A 119 -10.60 13.06 2.68
N ALA A 120 -9.79 13.52 3.61
CA ALA A 120 -10.23 14.28 4.77
C ALA A 120 -9.18 15.33 5.14
N SER A 121 -9.61 16.39 5.80
CA SER A 121 -8.74 17.42 6.35
C SER A 121 -8.71 17.32 7.86
N VAL A 122 -7.55 17.53 8.47
CA VAL A 122 -7.38 17.68 9.91
C VAL A 122 -6.57 18.93 10.22
N THR A 123 -7.01 19.73 11.19
CA THR A 123 -6.21 20.85 11.73
C THR A 123 -5.63 20.46 13.08
N LEU A 124 -4.34 20.18 13.10
CA LEU A 124 -3.55 19.81 14.28
C LEU A 124 -3.19 21.04 15.11
N LYS A 125 -3.18 20.87 16.43
CA LYS A 125 -2.73 21.87 17.41
C LYS A 125 -2.08 21.19 18.61
N LEU A 126 -0.83 21.56 18.88
CA LEU A 126 -0.09 21.04 20.02
C LEU A 126 -0.77 21.38 21.36
N PRO A 127 -0.94 20.39 22.25
CA PRO A 127 -1.28 20.62 23.66
C PRO A 127 -0.24 21.48 24.40
N GLU A 128 -0.63 22.05 25.55
CA GLU A 128 0.29 22.86 26.37
C GLU A 128 1.45 22.07 26.96
N ASP A 129 1.21 20.78 27.24
CA ASP A 129 2.19 19.84 27.78
C ASP A 129 3.08 19.19 26.72
N ALA A 130 2.87 19.50 25.43
CA ALA A 130 3.69 19.00 24.34
C ALA A 130 5.07 19.68 24.29
N VAL A 131 6.08 18.94 23.85
CA VAL A 131 7.33 19.53 23.38
C VAL A 131 7.02 20.45 22.20
N LYS A 132 7.45 21.70 22.28
CA LYS A 132 7.18 22.72 21.26
C LYS A 132 8.38 22.86 20.34
N PRO A 133 8.17 23.15 19.04
CA PRO A 133 9.27 23.50 18.17
C PRO A 133 9.92 24.80 18.68
N THR A 134 11.25 24.83 18.66
CA THR A 134 12.08 25.93 19.16
C THR A 134 12.93 26.57 18.07
N ASP A 135 13.24 25.82 17.01
CA ASP A 135 14.03 26.27 15.87
C ASP A 135 13.46 25.71 14.56
N GLU A 136 13.75 26.35 13.43
CA GLU A 136 13.42 25.84 12.10
C GLU A 136 14.14 24.50 11.83
N THR A 137 15.31 24.26 12.41
CA THR A 137 16.06 23.00 12.30
C THR A 137 15.41 21.82 13.03
N ASP A 138 14.37 22.04 13.85
CA ASP A 138 13.59 20.95 14.47
C ASP A 138 12.73 20.19 13.44
N ALA A 139 12.63 20.70 12.21
CA ALA A 139 11.86 20.06 11.15
C ALA A 139 12.59 18.82 10.60
N GLY A 140 11.96 17.66 10.72
CA GLY A 140 12.33 16.48 9.93
C GLY A 140 11.74 16.54 8.51
N TYR A 141 11.74 15.40 7.84
CA TYR A 141 10.99 15.21 6.60
C TYR A 141 9.62 14.64 6.91
N LEU A 142 8.56 15.35 6.52
CA LEU A 142 7.20 14.83 6.61
C LEU A 142 7.12 13.56 5.78
N PHE A 143 6.43 12.54 6.27
CA PHE A 143 5.99 11.46 5.41
C PHE A 143 4.50 11.24 5.49
N TYR A 144 3.91 10.88 4.35
CA TYR A 144 2.57 10.30 4.25
C TYR A 144 2.66 8.79 4.09
N HIS A 145 1.66 8.10 4.61
CA HIS A 145 1.59 6.65 4.58
C HIS A 145 0.21 6.17 4.14
N ASN A 146 0.19 5.16 3.28
CA ASN A 146 -1.02 4.45 2.90
C ASN A 146 -0.69 2.97 2.66
N THR A 147 -1.42 2.11 3.37
CA THR A 147 -1.25 0.66 3.32
C THR A 147 -2.60 0.00 3.08
N GLY A 148 -2.59 -1.18 2.48
CA GLY A 148 -3.80 -1.91 2.17
C GLY A 148 -3.53 -3.32 1.68
N VAL A 149 -4.61 -4.03 1.35
CA VAL A 149 -4.58 -5.29 0.63
C VAL A 149 -5.35 -5.13 -0.66
N VAL A 150 -4.79 -5.66 -1.74
CA VAL A 150 -5.46 -5.76 -3.04
C VAL A 150 -5.86 -7.22 -3.26
N MET A 151 -7.07 -7.41 -3.73
CA MET A 151 -7.68 -8.70 -4.00
C MET A 151 -8.23 -8.70 -5.43
N PHE A 152 -7.80 -9.63 -6.26
CA PHE A 152 -8.19 -9.75 -7.65
C PHE A 152 -8.87 -11.09 -7.95
N GLU A 153 -9.74 -11.03 -8.95
CA GLU A 153 -10.24 -12.13 -9.78
C GLU A 153 -9.46 -12.17 -11.10
N ASP A 154 -9.21 -13.37 -11.63
CA ASP A 154 -8.44 -13.62 -12.86
C ASP A 154 -9.30 -13.83 -14.10
N GLY A 155 -10.63 -13.88 -13.93
CA GLY A 155 -11.59 -14.29 -14.95
C GLY A 155 -11.86 -13.28 -16.08
N TRP A 156 -11.36 -12.03 -15.99
CA TRP A 156 -11.59 -11.02 -17.02
C TRP A 156 -11.09 -11.49 -18.41
N PRO A 157 -11.81 -11.20 -19.51
CA PRO A 157 -13.04 -10.41 -19.62
C PRO A 157 -14.34 -11.20 -19.41
N THR A 158 -14.27 -12.47 -18.97
CA THR A 158 -15.48 -13.28 -18.83
C THR A 158 -16.35 -12.72 -17.70
N LYS A 159 -17.61 -12.41 -18.01
CA LYS A 159 -18.59 -12.04 -16.99
C LYS A 159 -18.92 -13.27 -16.14
N PRO A 160 -18.69 -13.24 -14.82
CA PRO A 160 -19.11 -14.32 -13.93
C PRO A 160 -20.64 -14.40 -13.86
N ALA A 161 -21.17 -15.58 -13.50
CA ALA A 161 -22.61 -15.75 -13.30
C ALA A 161 -23.13 -14.82 -12.18
N SER A 162 -22.30 -14.61 -11.15
CA SER A 162 -22.55 -13.71 -10.04
C SER A 162 -21.20 -13.27 -9.47
N TRP A 163 -20.82 -12.02 -9.71
CA TRP A 163 -19.46 -11.54 -9.43
C TRP A 163 -19.10 -11.49 -7.94
N TYR A 164 -20.07 -11.38 -7.04
CA TYR A 164 -19.85 -11.44 -5.59
C TYR A 164 -19.96 -12.87 -5.03
N ASP A 165 -20.28 -13.85 -5.87
CA ASP A 165 -20.13 -15.27 -5.55
C ASP A 165 -18.73 -15.79 -5.82
N GLU A 166 -17.94 -15.03 -6.58
CA GLU A 166 -16.49 -15.22 -6.64
C GLU A 166 -15.86 -14.96 -5.26
N ASP A 167 -14.64 -15.44 -5.07
CA ASP A 167 -13.99 -15.49 -3.75
C ASP A 167 -12.95 -14.38 -3.55
N PHE A 168 -12.62 -13.62 -4.60
CA PHE A 168 -11.66 -12.52 -4.65
C PHE A 168 -10.30 -12.92 -4.08
N ASN A 169 -9.84 -14.14 -4.38
CA ASN A 169 -8.57 -14.64 -3.86
C ASN A 169 -7.56 -15.08 -4.94
N ASP A 170 -7.90 -14.93 -6.23
CA ASP A 170 -7.03 -15.41 -7.31
C ASP A 170 -5.62 -14.83 -7.23
N VAL A 171 -5.52 -13.55 -6.87
CA VAL A 171 -4.30 -12.94 -6.37
C VAL A 171 -4.62 -12.01 -5.21
N VAL A 172 -3.96 -12.22 -4.07
CA VAL A 172 -4.04 -11.34 -2.90
C VAL A 172 -2.65 -10.88 -2.51
N PHE A 173 -2.47 -9.57 -2.41
CA PHE A 173 -1.21 -8.99 -1.97
C PHE A 173 -1.40 -7.75 -1.09
N GLU A 174 -0.53 -7.61 -0.09
CA GLU A 174 -0.45 -6.39 0.71
C GLU A 174 0.39 -5.36 -0.04
N TYR A 175 0.05 -4.09 0.12
CA TYR A 175 0.91 -3.01 -0.30
C TYR A 175 1.12 -2.04 0.85
N ASP A 176 2.31 -1.44 0.89
CA ASP A 176 2.65 -0.38 1.83
C ASP A 176 3.35 0.74 1.06
N LEU A 177 2.78 1.94 1.07
CA LEU A 177 3.32 3.12 0.41
C LEU A 177 3.66 4.18 1.44
N LYS A 178 4.91 4.62 1.44
CA LYS A 178 5.40 5.77 2.19
C LYS A 178 5.98 6.79 1.22
N VAL A 179 5.47 8.01 1.25
CA VAL A 179 6.05 9.14 0.51
C VAL A 179 6.63 10.11 1.52
N THR A 180 7.93 10.36 1.40
CA THR A 180 8.65 11.35 2.22
C THR A 180 8.81 12.62 1.41
N GLU A 181 8.56 13.77 2.01
CA GLU A 181 8.70 15.08 1.39
C GLU A 181 9.14 16.13 2.40
N CYS A 182 9.60 17.24 1.87
CA CYS A 182 10.05 18.35 2.68
C CYS A 182 8.89 19.25 3.08
N GLN A 183 8.87 19.68 4.34
CA GLN A 183 7.65 20.19 4.95
C GLN A 183 7.22 21.58 4.46
N SER A 184 8.17 22.42 4.03
CA SER A 184 7.90 23.74 3.45
C SER A 184 9.06 24.22 2.57
N PRO A 185 8.85 25.25 1.70
CA PRO A 185 9.92 25.89 0.94
C PRO A 185 11.05 26.48 1.78
N GLU A 186 10.76 26.96 2.99
CA GLU A 186 11.76 27.49 3.92
C GLU A 186 12.65 26.36 4.43
N GLN A 187 12.04 25.26 4.87
CA GLN A 187 12.77 24.07 5.29
C GLN A 187 13.61 23.50 4.16
N MET A 188 13.14 23.62 2.93
CA MET A 188 13.89 23.17 1.77
C MET A 188 15.24 23.85 1.59
N ALA A 189 15.32 25.15 1.85
CA ALA A 189 16.58 25.89 1.76
C ALA A 189 17.60 25.44 2.82
N ILE A 190 17.13 24.82 3.90
CA ILE A 190 17.94 24.38 5.04
C ILE A 190 18.39 22.92 4.86
N GLN A 191 17.45 22.01 4.60
CA GLN A 191 17.72 20.55 4.62
C GLN A 191 17.84 19.91 3.23
N GLY A 192 17.42 20.57 2.16
CA GLY A 192 17.46 20.04 0.79
C GLY A 192 16.34 19.05 0.45
N SER A 193 16.19 18.76 -0.85
CA SER A 193 15.18 17.84 -1.43
C SER A 193 15.29 16.40 -0.94
N LYS A 194 14.16 15.76 -0.62
CA LYS A 194 14.09 14.34 -0.25
C LYS A 194 12.81 13.64 -0.71
N GLU A 195 12.19 14.08 -1.81
CA GLU A 195 11.02 13.37 -2.35
C GLU A 195 11.41 11.94 -2.62
N GLU A 196 10.77 11.03 -1.91
CA GLU A 196 11.11 9.63 -1.91
C GLU A 196 9.84 8.83 -1.77
N LEU A 197 9.72 7.78 -2.56
CA LEU A 197 8.71 6.76 -2.39
C LEU A 197 9.38 5.47 -1.96
N LEU A 198 8.86 4.88 -0.89
CA LEU A 198 9.10 3.50 -0.50
C LEU A 198 7.78 2.74 -0.68
N LEU A 199 7.82 1.71 -1.53
CA LEU A 199 6.69 0.82 -1.81
C LEU A 199 7.11 -0.61 -1.48
N THR A 200 6.23 -1.35 -0.82
CA THR A 200 6.33 -2.80 -0.73
C THR A 200 5.09 -3.46 -1.33
N LEU A 201 5.29 -4.63 -1.96
CA LEU A 201 4.24 -5.52 -2.46
C LEU A 201 4.49 -6.92 -1.90
N ASP A 202 3.61 -7.40 -1.04
CA ASP A 202 3.75 -8.67 -0.32
C ASP A 202 2.73 -9.68 -0.83
N VAL A 203 3.19 -10.74 -1.48
CA VAL A 203 2.29 -11.80 -1.96
C VAL A 203 1.72 -12.57 -0.78
N ARG A 204 0.43 -12.39 -0.54
CA ARG A 204 -0.31 -13.05 0.54
C ARG A 204 -0.91 -14.37 0.08
N ALA A 205 -1.53 -14.42 -1.10
CA ALA A 205 -2.18 -15.61 -1.61
C ALA A 205 -2.30 -15.60 -3.14
N VAL A 206 -2.44 -16.79 -3.74
CA VAL A 206 -2.73 -16.99 -5.17
C VAL A 206 -3.68 -18.17 -5.29
N GLY A 207 -4.97 -17.89 -5.46
CA GLY A 207 -6.04 -18.87 -5.68
C GLY A 207 -6.22 -19.31 -7.13
N GLY A 208 -5.75 -18.50 -8.08
CA GLY A 208 -5.88 -18.80 -9.50
C GLY A 208 -4.80 -19.75 -10.03
N ILE A 209 -5.11 -20.48 -11.10
CA ILE A 209 -4.14 -21.31 -11.83
C ILE A 209 -3.31 -20.46 -12.80
N TYR A 210 -3.92 -19.44 -13.37
CA TYR A 210 -3.39 -18.64 -14.46
C TYR A 210 -2.66 -17.34 -14.09
N PRO A 211 -2.74 -16.79 -12.85
CA PRO A 211 -1.97 -15.62 -12.50
C PRO A 211 -0.47 -15.89 -12.55
N THR A 212 0.24 -15.00 -13.24
CA THR A 212 1.71 -15.04 -13.35
C THR A 212 2.34 -13.83 -12.67
N GLN A 213 1.71 -12.66 -12.75
CA GLN A 213 2.27 -11.41 -12.25
C GLN A 213 1.25 -10.59 -11.46
N LEU A 214 1.76 -9.80 -10.52
CA LEU A 214 1.07 -8.64 -9.97
C LEU A 214 1.87 -7.37 -10.28
N GLY A 215 1.22 -6.21 -10.22
CA GLY A 215 1.90 -4.95 -10.48
C GLY A 215 1.13 -3.71 -10.03
N VAL A 216 1.78 -2.57 -10.20
CA VAL A 216 1.20 -1.24 -9.99
C VAL A 216 1.78 -0.25 -10.99
N VAL A 217 0.91 0.59 -11.55
CA VAL A 217 1.31 1.83 -12.21
C VAL A 217 1.19 2.97 -11.20
N LEU A 218 2.31 3.64 -10.94
CA LEU A 218 2.36 4.88 -10.17
C LEU A 218 2.05 6.04 -11.13
N GLU A 219 0.75 6.25 -11.37
CA GLU A 219 0.23 7.13 -12.42
C GLU A 219 0.72 8.57 -12.25
N GLY A 220 1.29 9.15 -13.29
CA GLY A 220 1.84 10.51 -13.30
C GLY A 220 3.20 10.66 -12.62
N LEU A 221 3.80 9.59 -12.08
CA LEU A 221 5.19 9.60 -11.63
C LEU A 221 6.13 9.39 -12.83
N ASP A 222 6.31 10.45 -13.61
CA ASP A 222 7.16 10.51 -14.81
C ASP A 222 8.65 10.28 -14.47
N SER A 223 9.37 9.60 -15.36
CA SER A 223 10.83 9.46 -15.35
C SER A 223 11.61 10.73 -14.99
N LYS A 224 11.14 11.90 -15.43
CA LYS A 224 11.82 13.18 -15.19
C LYS A 224 11.84 13.58 -13.71
N TYR A 225 10.95 13.00 -12.90
CA TYR A 225 10.86 13.24 -11.46
C TYR A 225 11.70 12.28 -10.63
N VAL A 226 12.09 11.12 -11.18
CA VAL A 226 12.79 10.05 -10.48
C VAL A 226 14.27 10.02 -10.87
N ASN A 227 15.15 10.23 -9.90
CA ASN A 227 16.60 10.15 -10.06
C ASN A 227 17.06 8.68 -10.13
N SER A 228 16.81 7.92 -9.06
CA SER A 228 17.29 6.54 -8.92
C SER A 228 16.23 5.59 -8.41
N ILE A 229 16.45 4.30 -8.70
CA ILE A 229 15.62 3.17 -8.34
C ILE A 229 16.46 2.21 -7.50
N SER A 230 15.99 1.85 -6.31
CA SER A 230 16.38 0.60 -5.66
C SER A 230 15.23 -0.39 -5.77
N ALA A 231 15.53 -1.62 -6.14
CA ALA A 231 14.57 -2.70 -6.26
C ALA A 231 15.14 -3.95 -5.57
N SER A 232 14.35 -4.57 -4.69
CA SER A 232 14.78 -5.72 -3.90
C SER A 232 13.67 -6.78 -3.85
N LEU A 233 14.08 -8.04 -3.93
CA LEU A 233 13.25 -9.22 -3.66
C LEU A 233 13.70 -9.85 -2.35
N CYS A 234 12.76 -10.16 -1.48
CA CYS A 234 13.04 -10.80 -0.19
C CYS A 234 11.87 -11.66 0.30
N LEU A 235 12.11 -12.50 1.31
CA LEU A 235 11.07 -13.19 2.05
C LEU A 235 10.83 -12.46 3.38
N LYS A 236 9.63 -11.91 3.54
CA LYS A 236 9.16 -11.22 4.76
C LYS A 236 8.56 -12.25 5.71
N GLY A 237 9.34 -12.67 6.70
CA GLY A 237 8.87 -13.55 7.77
C GLY A 237 8.09 -12.80 8.86
N GLY A 238 7.46 -13.57 9.75
CA GLY A 238 6.84 -13.01 10.96
C GLY A 238 7.86 -12.27 11.84
N GLN A 239 7.39 -11.33 12.67
CA GLN A 239 8.24 -10.54 13.59
C GLN A 239 9.32 -9.69 12.90
N GLY A 240 9.18 -9.37 11.61
CA GLY A 240 10.07 -8.44 10.92
C GLY A 240 11.36 -9.05 10.36
N THR A 241 11.50 -10.37 10.34
CA THR A 241 12.66 -11.01 9.72
C THR A 241 12.60 -10.89 8.20
N MET A 242 13.70 -10.46 7.59
CA MET A 242 13.83 -10.30 6.14
C MET A 242 14.94 -11.21 5.61
N GLU A 243 14.62 -12.10 4.67
CA GLU A 243 15.60 -12.93 3.97
C GLU A 243 15.79 -12.40 2.54
N PRO A 244 16.94 -11.76 2.21
CA PRO A 244 17.15 -11.20 0.88
C PRO A 244 17.30 -12.30 -0.19
N LEU A 245 16.68 -12.10 -1.35
CA LEU A 245 16.78 -13.00 -2.51
C LEU A 245 17.62 -12.38 -3.64
N GLY A 246 17.48 -11.06 -3.87
CA GLY A 246 18.23 -10.33 -4.87
C GLY A 246 17.89 -8.85 -4.86
N GLU A 247 18.81 -8.00 -5.29
CA GLU A 247 18.62 -6.53 -5.28
C GLU A 247 19.46 -5.82 -6.35
N GLU A 248 19.00 -4.65 -6.76
CA GLU A 248 19.79 -3.61 -7.43
C GLU A 248 19.46 -2.28 -6.77
N LEU A 249 20.47 -1.64 -6.16
CA LEU A 249 20.28 -0.44 -5.33
C LEU A 249 20.75 0.83 -6.06
N LEU A 250 20.01 1.93 -5.87
CA LEU A 250 20.36 3.29 -6.31
C LEU A 250 20.71 3.40 -7.81
N SER A 251 20.07 2.58 -8.64
CA SER A 251 20.28 2.55 -10.08
C SER A 251 19.71 3.78 -10.76
N ALA A 252 20.52 4.46 -11.57
CA ALA A 252 20.06 5.57 -12.42
C ALA A 252 19.37 5.09 -13.72
N LYS A 253 19.31 3.77 -13.96
CA LYS A 253 18.75 3.20 -15.19
C LYS A 253 17.28 3.61 -15.36
N PRO A 254 16.80 3.76 -16.62
CA PRO A 254 15.38 3.96 -16.89
C PRO A 254 14.53 2.74 -16.52
N LYS A 255 15.14 1.55 -16.48
CA LYS A 255 14.51 0.28 -16.14
C LYS A 255 15.47 -0.57 -15.32
N VAL A 256 14.99 -1.12 -14.21
CA VAL A 256 15.72 -2.05 -13.34
C VAL A 256 15.01 -3.39 -13.36
N GLU A 257 15.78 -4.48 -13.47
CA GLU A 257 15.28 -5.86 -13.47
C GLU A 257 16.08 -6.68 -12.46
N VAL A 258 15.42 -7.22 -11.45
CA VAL A 258 16.01 -8.12 -10.45
C VAL A 258 15.41 -9.51 -10.65
N LYS A 259 16.22 -10.45 -11.15
CA LYS A 259 15.78 -11.82 -11.46
C LYS A 259 16.37 -12.82 -10.48
N VAL A 260 15.51 -13.59 -9.83
CA VAL A 260 15.86 -14.70 -8.94
C VAL A 260 15.31 -15.98 -9.58
N PRO A 261 16.11 -16.66 -10.42
CA PRO A 261 15.62 -17.77 -11.26
C PRO A 261 15.31 -19.04 -10.48
N VAL A 262 15.91 -19.22 -9.29
CA VAL A 262 15.65 -20.34 -8.39
C VAL A 262 15.76 -19.86 -6.94
N TRP A 263 14.68 -20.02 -6.18
CA TRP A 263 14.64 -19.89 -4.73
C TRP A 263 13.65 -20.92 -4.14
N LYS A 264 13.66 -21.08 -2.81
CA LYS A 264 12.69 -21.89 -2.07
C LYS A 264 12.52 -21.35 -0.65
N TRP A 265 11.39 -21.63 -0.01
CA TRP A 265 11.27 -21.45 1.44
C TRP A 265 12.06 -22.54 2.16
N SER A 266 12.50 -22.26 3.39
CA SER A 266 13.20 -23.23 4.24
C SER A 266 12.39 -24.51 4.51
N ILE A 267 11.06 -24.38 4.58
CA ILE A 267 10.13 -25.51 4.79
C ILE A 267 9.76 -26.25 3.49
N ASP A 268 10.16 -25.74 2.32
CA ASP A 268 9.88 -26.45 1.07
C ASP A 268 10.68 -27.77 0.98
N ALA A 269 10.06 -28.78 0.37
CA ALA A 269 10.70 -30.07 0.09
C ALA A 269 11.93 -29.90 -0.80
N ASP A 270 12.88 -30.83 -0.67
CA ASP A 270 14.08 -30.84 -1.51
C ASP A 270 13.73 -30.94 -2.99
N GLY A 271 14.41 -30.12 -3.81
CA GLY A 271 14.15 -30.03 -5.24
C GLY A 271 13.02 -29.08 -5.64
N THR A 272 12.26 -28.50 -4.70
CA THR A 272 11.30 -27.42 -5.00
C THR A 272 12.04 -26.23 -5.62
N LYS A 273 11.54 -25.73 -6.74
CA LYS A 273 12.10 -24.57 -7.45
C LYS A 273 11.01 -23.53 -7.65
N ARG A 274 11.25 -22.34 -7.13
CA ARG A 274 10.43 -21.15 -7.35
C ARG A 274 11.27 -20.10 -8.05
N PHE A 275 10.63 -19.13 -8.68
CA PHE A 275 11.32 -17.99 -9.28
C PHE A 275 10.60 -16.71 -8.93
N ALA A 276 11.30 -15.59 -9.03
CA ALA A 276 10.72 -14.26 -8.90
C ALA A 276 11.48 -13.29 -9.80
N GLU A 277 10.76 -12.36 -10.41
CA GLU A 277 11.34 -11.28 -11.18
C GLU A 277 10.62 -9.97 -10.85
N LEU A 278 11.39 -8.98 -10.38
CA LEU A 278 10.91 -7.64 -10.11
C LEU A 278 11.41 -6.72 -11.22
N VAL A 279 10.49 -6.03 -11.89
CA VAL A 279 10.81 -5.01 -12.89
C VAL A 279 10.25 -3.66 -12.44
N VAL A 280 11.09 -2.63 -12.48
CA VAL A 280 10.72 -1.24 -12.24
C VAL A 280 11.09 -0.43 -13.47
N ASP A 281 10.11 0.07 -14.20
CA ASP A 281 10.29 0.83 -15.44
C ASP A 281 9.66 2.22 -15.29
N LYS A 282 10.51 3.27 -15.31
CA LYS A 282 10.03 4.66 -15.21
C LYS A 282 9.74 5.31 -16.56
N THR A 283 9.93 4.60 -17.67
CA THR A 283 9.76 5.12 -19.04
C THR A 283 8.34 5.18 -19.61
N PRO A 284 7.35 4.39 -19.14
CA PRO A 284 5.99 4.47 -19.67
C PRO A 284 5.38 5.87 -19.48
N ALA A 285 4.53 6.27 -20.43
CA ALA A 285 3.97 7.62 -20.48
C ALA A 285 2.95 7.88 -19.37
N GLU A 286 2.29 6.83 -18.91
CA GLU A 286 1.35 6.82 -17.80
C GLU A 286 2.04 7.01 -16.43
N GLY A 287 3.33 6.70 -16.31
CA GLY A 287 4.09 6.80 -15.06
C GLY A 287 5.01 5.60 -14.86
N THR A 288 5.50 5.43 -13.63
CA THR A 288 6.39 4.30 -13.29
C THR A 288 5.58 3.02 -13.17
N VAL A 289 5.91 2.00 -13.96
CA VAL A 289 5.28 0.69 -13.97
C VAL A 289 6.17 -0.30 -13.21
N ILE A 290 5.58 -1.00 -12.24
CA ILE A 290 6.25 -1.98 -11.39
C ILE A 290 5.53 -3.32 -11.55
N THR A 291 6.29 -4.38 -11.84
CA THR A 291 5.75 -5.76 -11.91
C THR A 291 6.57 -6.72 -11.07
N LEU A 292 5.86 -7.64 -10.42
CA LEU A 292 6.41 -8.80 -9.73
C LEU A 292 5.87 -10.07 -10.41
N ASP A 293 6.75 -10.77 -11.11
CA ASP A 293 6.51 -12.08 -11.71
C ASP A 293 6.97 -13.20 -10.76
N GLY A 294 6.44 -14.41 -11.00
CA GLY A 294 6.76 -15.61 -10.23
C GLY A 294 5.57 -16.22 -9.50
N LEU A 295 4.37 -15.61 -9.59
CA LEU A 295 3.17 -16.06 -8.87
C LEU A 295 2.83 -17.52 -9.18
N SER A 296 2.99 -17.92 -10.45
CA SER A 296 2.72 -19.28 -10.92
C SER A 296 3.64 -20.34 -10.30
N SER A 297 4.75 -19.93 -9.67
CA SER A 297 5.68 -20.82 -8.98
C SER A 297 5.40 -20.97 -7.48
N LEU A 298 4.40 -20.27 -6.94
CA LEU A 298 4.07 -20.28 -5.51
C LEU A 298 3.13 -21.41 -5.09
N ASN A 299 2.28 -21.89 -6.01
CA ASN A 299 1.39 -23.02 -5.71
C ASN A 299 2.18 -24.28 -5.34
N ASN A 300 1.50 -25.19 -4.65
CA ASN A 300 2.05 -26.48 -4.24
C ASN A 300 1.29 -27.64 -4.89
N ASP A 301 0.67 -27.40 -6.05
CA ASP A 301 -0.04 -28.43 -6.79
C ASP A 301 0.94 -29.52 -7.24
N LYS A 302 0.68 -30.76 -6.82
CA LYS A 302 1.51 -31.92 -7.15
C LYS A 302 1.28 -32.40 -8.57
N ASN A 303 0.22 -31.93 -9.26
CA ASN A 303 -0.16 -32.35 -10.60
C ASN A 303 -0.23 -33.89 -10.78
N ASP A 304 -0.58 -34.61 -9.71
CA ASP A 304 -0.61 -36.08 -9.64
C ASP A 304 -2.04 -36.65 -9.62
N GLY A 305 -3.04 -35.80 -9.86
CA GLY A 305 -4.46 -36.13 -9.81
C GLY A 305 -5.09 -36.02 -8.41
N THR A 306 -4.33 -35.62 -7.39
CA THR A 306 -4.87 -35.23 -6.08
C THR A 306 -5.57 -33.87 -6.13
N LYS A 307 -6.26 -33.49 -5.04
CA LYS A 307 -6.93 -32.18 -4.91
C LYS A 307 -5.91 -31.06 -5.18
N LYS A 308 -6.25 -30.11 -6.07
CA LYS A 308 -5.42 -28.92 -6.30
C LYS A 308 -5.21 -28.15 -5.01
N VAL A 309 -3.97 -27.74 -4.78
CA VAL A 309 -3.56 -26.95 -3.61
C VAL A 309 -3.02 -25.61 -4.09
N TYR A 310 -3.88 -24.61 -4.01
CA TYR A 310 -3.55 -23.23 -4.33
C TYR A 310 -2.82 -22.55 -3.17
N PHE A 311 -2.09 -21.47 -3.48
CA PHE A 311 -1.19 -20.85 -2.54
C PHE A 311 -1.98 -20.05 -1.48
N GLN A 312 -1.97 -20.55 -0.25
CA GLN A 312 -2.56 -19.88 0.93
C GLN A 312 -4.06 -19.58 0.86
N VAL A 313 -4.83 -20.30 0.03
CA VAL A 313 -6.30 -20.21 -0.03
C VAL A 313 -7.01 -21.54 0.19
N THR A 314 -6.32 -22.67 0.02
CA THR A 314 -6.96 -24.00 0.13
C THR A 314 -7.14 -24.40 1.59
N LYS A 315 -8.40 -24.66 2.00
CA LYS A 315 -8.72 -25.12 3.36
C LYS A 315 -7.94 -26.37 3.72
N ASP A 316 -7.45 -26.40 4.96
CA ASP A 316 -6.59 -27.44 5.57
C ASP A 316 -5.15 -27.52 5.02
N GLU A 317 -4.80 -26.73 4.00
CA GLU A 317 -3.46 -26.69 3.39
C GLU A 317 -2.72 -25.36 3.65
N ILE A 318 -3.28 -24.51 4.51
CA ILE A 318 -2.71 -23.20 4.85
C ILE A 318 -1.42 -23.37 5.65
N ARG A 319 -0.32 -22.78 5.16
CA ARG A 319 0.98 -22.78 5.86
C ARG A 319 1.06 -21.57 6.80
N THR A 320 0.81 -21.80 8.09
CA THR A 320 0.87 -20.76 9.12
C THR A 320 2.29 -20.22 9.30
N GLY A 321 2.44 -18.90 9.39
CA GLY A 321 3.72 -18.21 9.58
C GLY A 321 4.66 -18.26 8.37
N LEU A 322 4.18 -18.68 7.20
CA LEU A 322 5.01 -18.72 6.00
C LEU A 322 5.44 -17.30 5.59
N PRO A 323 6.74 -17.04 5.39
CA PRO A 323 7.21 -15.75 4.91
C PRO A 323 6.58 -15.37 3.56
N MET A 324 6.12 -14.13 3.43
CA MET A 324 5.59 -13.60 2.16
C MET A 324 6.73 -13.27 1.21
N LEU A 325 6.57 -13.58 -0.09
CA LEU A 325 7.44 -13.02 -1.12
C LEU A 325 7.16 -11.52 -1.20
N ARG A 326 8.17 -10.69 -0.95
CA ARG A 326 8.10 -9.23 -0.99
C ARG A 326 8.92 -8.69 -2.15
N ALA A 327 8.32 -7.79 -2.92
CA ALA A 327 9.04 -6.80 -3.70
C ALA A 327 9.11 -5.48 -2.90
N GLU A 328 10.30 -4.93 -2.74
CA GLU A 328 10.54 -3.62 -2.12
C GLU A 328 11.16 -2.67 -3.15
N ILE A 329 10.58 -1.49 -3.29
CA ILE A 329 10.94 -0.50 -4.29
C ILE A 329 11.15 0.85 -3.60
N ARG A 330 12.32 1.43 -3.80
CA ARG A 330 12.66 2.80 -3.37
C ARG A 330 12.90 3.67 -4.59
N LEU A 331 12.11 4.72 -4.75
CA LEU A 331 12.27 5.71 -5.82
C LEU A 331 12.72 7.04 -5.21
N ILE A 332 13.92 7.48 -5.55
CA ILE A 332 14.46 8.76 -5.07
C ILE A 332 14.21 9.83 -6.12
N GLY A 333 13.58 10.92 -5.71
CA GLY A 333 13.31 12.08 -6.54
C GLY A 333 14.58 12.82 -6.98
N LYS A 334 14.50 13.52 -8.10
CA LYS A 334 15.53 14.49 -8.51
C LYS A 334 15.63 15.66 -7.54
N GLY A 335 16.85 15.99 -7.10
CA GLY A 335 17.11 17.08 -6.17
C GLY A 335 17.45 18.42 -6.84
N ASP A 336 17.61 18.45 -8.17
CA ASP A 336 18.05 19.61 -8.95
C ASP A 336 16.90 20.35 -9.67
N LEU A 337 15.63 19.96 -9.41
CA LEU A 337 14.47 20.63 -9.98
C LEU A 337 14.14 21.93 -9.24
N GLU A 338 13.74 22.95 -9.99
CA GLU A 338 13.37 24.27 -9.47
C GLU A 338 12.00 24.74 -9.98
N GLY A 339 11.47 25.80 -9.36
CA GLY A 339 10.27 26.50 -9.81
C GLY A 339 9.04 25.60 -9.99
N THR A 340 8.39 25.69 -11.13
CA THR A 340 7.15 24.94 -11.43
C THR A 340 7.39 23.43 -11.60
N GLU A 341 8.56 23.02 -12.09
CA GLU A 341 8.86 21.59 -12.26
C GLU A 341 9.04 20.91 -10.92
N ARG A 342 9.66 21.61 -9.96
CA ARG A 342 9.77 21.17 -8.58
C ARG A 342 8.41 21.00 -7.91
N ILE A 343 7.52 21.99 -8.06
CA ILE A 343 6.15 21.91 -7.52
C ILE A 343 5.41 20.71 -8.11
N ALA A 344 5.57 20.48 -9.42
CA ALA A 344 4.95 19.35 -10.09
C ALA A 344 5.53 17.99 -9.64
N GLN A 345 6.83 17.91 -9.32
CA GLN A 345 7.45 16.72 -8.72
C GLN A 345 6.85 16.41 -7.35
N LEU A 346 6.81 17.41 -6.46
CA LEU A 346 6.23 17.26 -5.12
C LEU A 346 4.77 16.80 -5.21
N GLU A 347 4.00 17.40 -6.12
CA GLU A 347 2.62 17.01 -6.39
C GLU A 347 2.53 15.58 -6.94
N ALA A 348 3.45 15.16 -7.82
CA ALA A 348 3.47 13.82 -8.38
C ALA A 348 3.71 12.75 -7.29
N PHE A 349 4.66 12.97 -6.37
CA PHE A 349 4.91 12.05 -5.26
C PHE A 349 3.76 12.04 -4.25
N SER A 350 3.35 13.21 -3.74
CA SER A 350 2.28 13.30 -2.71
C SER A 350 0.95 12.73 -3.18
N LYS A 351 0.58 12.92 -4.46
CA LYS A 351 -0.64 12.35 -5.04
C LYS A 351 -0.65 10.83 -5.09
N LEU A 352 0.50 10.14 -5.06
CA LEU A 352 0.52 8.68 -4.95
C LEU A 352 -0.11 8.19 -3.65
N ILE A 353 -0.12 9.00 -2.58
CA ILE A 353 -0.83 8.70 -1.33
C ILE A 353 -2.23 9.32 -1.30
N LEU A 354 -2.32 10.60 -1.66
CA LEU A 354 -3.56 11.38 -1.47
C LEU A 354 -4.64 11.05 -2.51
N ASP A 355 -4.25 10.69 -3.73
CA ASP A 355 -5.15 10.33 -4.80
C ASP A 355 -5.05 8.83 -5.09
N THR A 356 -5.98 8.06 -4.50
CA THR A 356 -6.03 6.60 -4.63
C THR A 356 -6.09 6.12 -6.10
N GLN A 357 -6.56 6.96 -7.05
CA GLN A 357 -6.58 6.64 -8.48
C GLN A 357 -5.17 6.60 -9.09
N ARG A 358 -4.17 7.12 -8.37
CA ARG A 358 -2.77 7.09 -8.79
C ARG A 358 -2.06 5.78 -8.46
N GLN A 359 -2.71 4.94 -7.67
CA GLN A 359 -2.24 3.61 -7.29
C GLN A 359 -2.98 2.57 -8.16
N ASN A 360 -2.58 2.49 -9.43
CA ASN A 360 -3.25 1.66 -10.42
C ASN A 360 -2.69 0.23 -10.38
N PHE A 361 -3.19 -0.56 -9.43
CA PHE A 361 -2.81 -1.96 -9.26
C PHE A 361 -3.42 -2.85 -10.34
N PHE A 362 -2.69 -3.91 -10.70
CA PHE A 362 -3.13 -4.90 -11.68
C PHE A 362 -2.51 -6.28 -11.45
N ILE A 363 -3.05 -7.26 -12.14
CA ILE A 363 -2.46 -8.60 -12.29
C ILE A 363 -2.34 -8.97 -13.76
N VAL A 364 -1.48 -9.94 -14.05
CA VAL A 364 -1.45 -10.63 -15.35
C VAL A 364 -1.85 -12.08 -15.15
N ALA A 365 -2.92 -12.50 -15.83
CA ALA A 365 -3.40 -13.86 -15.82
C ALA A 365 -3.82 -14.31 -17.22
N ASN A 366 -3.42 -15.52 -17.62
CA ASN A 366 -3.72 -16.07 -18.95
C ASN A 366 -3.40 -15.10 -20.11
N GLY A 367 -2.26 -14.40 -19.99
CA GLY A 367 -1.81 -13.40 -20.97
C GLY A 367 -2.66 -12.12 -21.03
N LYS A 368 -3.52 -11.88 -20.03
CA LYS A 368 -4.34 -10.67 -19.92
C LYS A 368 -3.96 -9.85 -18.71
N GLU A 369 -3.90 -8.54 -18.90
CA GLU A 369 -3.72 -7.56 -17.83
C GLU A 369 -5.10 -7.19 -17.28
N ILE A 370 -5.27 -7.21 -15.95
CA ILE A 370 -6.55 -7.02 -15.29
C ILE A 370 -6.36 -5.95 -14.21
N HIS A 371 -7.12 -4.86 -14.30
CA HIS A 371 -7.11 -3.79 -13.32
C HIS A 371 -8.45 -3.69 -12.58
N MET A 372 -8.47 -2.91 -11.50
CA MET A 372 -9.71 -2.58 -10.79
C MET A 372 -10.60 -1.67 -11.64
N LYS A 373 -11.89 -1.58 -11.27
CA LYS A 373 -12.85 -0.72 -11.98
C LYS A 373 -12.40 0.74 -11.94
N GLY A 374 -12.48 1.41 -13.09
CA GLY A 374 -12.15 2.83 -13.23
C GLY A 374 -10.68 3.10 -13.55
N TYR A 375 -9.84 2.07 -13.56
CA TYR A 375 -8.42 2.18 -13.93
C TYR A 375 -8.18 1.83 -15.40
N LYS A 376 -7.03 2.25 -15.93
CA LYS A 376 -6.65 2.05 -17.33
C LYS A 376 -5.61 0.93 -17.47
N PRO A 377 -5.62 0.20 -18.60
CA PRO A 377 -4.52 -0.70 -18.93
C PRO A 377 -3.21 0.09 -19.03
N THR A 378 -2.09 -0.61 -18.90
CA THR A 378 -0.79 -0.08 -19.32
C THR A 378 -0.81 0.25 -20.81
N SER A 379 0.04 1.19 -21.21
CA SER A 379 0.22 1.55 -22.62
C SER A 379 0.64 0.35 -23.48
N ALA A 380 1.36 -0.61 -22.89
CA ALA A 380 1.74 -1.87 -23.55
C ALA A 380 0.55 -2.80 -23.81
N TYR A 381 -0.46 -2.81 -22.94
CA TYR A 381 -1.64 -3.67 -23.07
C TYR A 381 -2.84 -2.99 -23.75
N GLN A 382 -2.84 -1.66 -23.87
CA GLN A 382 -3.96 -0.86 -24.40
C GLN A 382 -4.57 -1.41 -25.69
N ALA A 383 -3.75 -1.78 -26.69
CA ALA A 383 -4.26 -2.29 -27.96
C ALA A 383 -5.02 -3.62 -27.81
N LYS A 384 -4.54 -4.51 -26.92
CA LYS A 384 -5.20 -5.79 -26.65
C LYS A 384 -6.47 -5.60 -25.83
N TYR A 385 -6.42 -4.71 -24.86
CA TYR A 385 -7.58 -4.28 -24.08
C TYR A 385 -8.71 -3.76 -25.01
N ASP A 386 -8.38 -2.84 -25.93
CA ASP A 386 -9.34 -2.27 -26.87
C ASP A 386 -9.94 -3.34 -27.79
N GLU A 387 -9.13 -4.30 -28.26
CA GLU A 387 -9.63 -5.45 -29.04
C GLU A 387 -10.67 -6.26 -28.28
N LEU A 388 -10.41 -6.58 -27.00
CA LEU A 388 -11.30 -7.38 -26.16
C LEU A 388 -12.60 -6.64 -25.82
N VAL A 389 -12.51 -5.36 -25.44
CA VAL A 389 -13.68 -4.55 -25.10
C VAL A 389 -14.55 -4.29 -26.33
N ASN A 390 -13.95 -4.02 -27.50
CA ASN A 390 -14.73 -3.82 -28.72
C ASN A 390 -15.41 -5.11 -29.23
N ALA A 391 -14.92 -6.28 -28.83
CA ALA A 391 -15.47 -7.57 -29.22
C ALA A 391 -16.64 -8.04 -28.33
N ASP A 392 -16.81 -7.48 -27.12
CA ASP A 392 -17.84 -7.86 -26.16
C ASP A 392 -18.61 -6.64 -25.66
N ASN A 393 -19.85 -6.49 -26.14
CA ASN A 393 -20.70 -5.35 -25.80
C ASN A 393 -21.23 -5.37 -24.36
N THR A 394 -20.95 -6.41 -23.57
CA THR A 394 -21.30 -6.47 -22.15
C THR A 394 -20.24 -5.82 -21.27
N LEU A 395 -19.02 -5.64 -21.80
CA LEU A 395 -17.94 -4.95 -21.13
C LEU A 395 -18.10 -3.43 -21.26
N ASP A 396 -17.74 -2.73 -20.19
CA ASP A 396 -17.59 -1.29 -20.19
C ASP A 396 -16.11 -0.92 -20.15
N ALA A 397 -15.79 0.26 -20.66
CA ALA A 397 -14.46 0.81 -20.52
C ALA A 397 -14.09 0.94 -19.03
N ALA A 398 -12.79 0.81 -18.72
CA ALA A 398 -12.24 0.81 -17.37
C ALA A 398 -12.57 -0.43 -16.53
N TYR A 399 -12.43 -1.63 -17.11
CA TYR A 399 -12.51 -2.92 -16.41
C TYR A 399 -13.81 -3.08 -15.60
N SER A 400 -14.93 -2.82 -16.27
CA SER A 400 -16.28 -2.92 -15.72
C SER A 400 -17.21 -3.61 -16.72
N ASN A 401 -18.46 -3.78 -16.33
CA ASN A 401 -19.54 -4.18 -17.24
C ASN A 401 -20.77 -3.28 -17.03
N GLU A 402 -21.85 -3.57 -17.75
CA GLU A 402 -23.13 -2.84 -17.68
C GLU A 402 -23.75 -2.76 -16.27
N GLN A 403 -23.33 -3.64 -15.35
CA GLN A 403 -23.80 -3.70 -13.95
C GLN A 403 -22.81 -3.06 -12.97
N GLY A 404 -21.71 -2.47 -13.47
CA GLY A 404 -20.72 -1.77 -12.67
C GLY A 404 -19.79 -2.69 -11.88
N TYR A 405 -19.59 -3.93 -12.33
CA TYR A 405 -18.76 -4.93 -11.67
C TYR A 405 -17.28 -4.54 -11.66
N THR A 406 -16.52 -5.17 -10.78
CA THR A 406 -15.07 -5.05 -10.75
C THR A 406 -14.43 -6.43 -10.60
N TRP A 407 -13.23 -6.59 -11.15
CA TRP A 407 -12.38 -7.76 -10.96
C TRP A 407 -11.31 -7.55 -9.90
N GLY A 408 -11.29 -6.40 -9.23
CA GLY A 408 -10.36 -6.19 -8.13
C GLY A 408 -10.84 -5.13 -7.16
N VAL A 409 -10.49 -5.31 -5.89
CA VAL A 409 -10.81 -4.39 -4.81
C VAL A 409 -9.57 -4.07 -3.99
N LYS A 410 -9.53 -2.85 -3.47
CA LYS A 410 -8.49 -2.38 -2.55
C LYS A 410 -9.09 -2.10 -1.19
N LEU A 411 -8.59 -2.77 -0.16
CA LEU A 411 -9.18 -2.82 1.17
C LEU A 411 -8.15 -2.46 2.24
N PRO A 412 -8.55 -2.14 3.48
CA PRO A 412 -7.61 -1.96 4.59
C PRO A 412 -6.75 -3.19 4.81
N VAL A 413 -5.46 -3.01 5.12
CA VAL A 413 -4.43 -4.08 5.10
C VAL A 413 -4.79 -5.30 5.95
N GLY A 414 -5.46 -5.11 7.09
CA GLY A 414 -5.89 -6.21 7.97
C GLY A 414 -7.03 -7.09 7.44
N THR A 415 -7.65 -6.73 6.32
CA THR A 415 -8.78 -7.47 5.73
C THR A 415 -8.33 -8.85 5.27
N LYS A 416 -9.05 -9.90 5.66
CA LYS A 416 -8.70 -11.29 5.36
C LYS A 416 -9.21 -11.70 3.98
N HIS A 417 -8.48 -12.52 3.23
CA HIS A 417 -9.03 -13.10 2.01
C HIS A 417 -9.89 -14.33 2.30
N ALA A 418 -10.78 -14.68 1.38
CA ALA A 418 -11.62 -15.87 1.50
C ALA A 418 -10.82 -17.16 1.24
N TYR A 419 -11.32 -18.30 1.73
CA TYR A 419 -10.87 -19.61 1.27
C TYR A 419 -11.27 -19.83 -0.20
N GLU A 420 -10.55 -20.71 -0.90
CA GLU A 420 -10.88 -21.17 -2.25
C GLU A 420 -12.35 -21.60 -2.36
N GLY A 421 -13.08 -21.01 -3.31
CA GLY A 421 -14.48 -21.30 -3.60
C GLY A 421 -15.47 -20.81 -2.53
N ALA A 422 -15.01 -20.08 -1.51
CA ALA A 422 -15.88 -19.44 -0.54
C ALA A 422 -16.34 -18.07 -1.07
N SER A 423 -17.62 -17.95 -1.37
CA SER A 423 -18.23 -16.69 -1.84
C SER A 423 -17.86 -15.49 -0.98
N PHE A 424 -17.44 -14.40 -1.63
CA PHE A 424 -17.01 -13.18 -0.95
C PHE A 424 -18.15 -12.53 -0.15
N LYS A 425 -19.40 -12.56 -0.64
CA LYS A 425 -20.56 -12.07 0.14
C LYS A 425 -20.87 -12.92 1.37
N GLU A 426 -20.52 -14.20 1.38
CA GLU A 426 -20.68 -15.06 2.57
C GLU A 426 -19.54 -14.83 3.57
N ALA A 427 -18.33 -14.54 3.08
CA ALA A 427 -17.21 -14.11 3.89
C ALA A 427 -17.47 -12.74 4.53
N TYR A 428 -18.12 -11.83 3.81
CA TYR A 428 -18.37 -10.44 4.19
C TYR A 428 -19.83 -10.04 3.96
N THR A 429 -20.69 -10.27 4.96
CA THR A 429 -22.16 -10.11 4.80
C THR A 429 -22.62 -8.66 4.57
N GLY A 430 -21.83 -7.66 5.00
CA GLY A 430 -22.13 -6.24 4.76
C GLY A 430 -21.74 -5.74 3.36
N PHE A 431 -20.93 -6.51 2.62
CA PHE A 431 -20.39 -6.09 1.33
C PHE A 431 -21.48 -5.74 0.31
N ILE A 432 -22.51 -6.59 0.18
CA ILE A 432 -23.59 -6.39 -0.79
C ILE A 432 -24.39 -5.12 -0.50
N ASN A 433 -24.70 -4.85 0.76
CA ASN A 433 -25.44 -3.64 1.11
C ASN A 433 -24.59 -2.38 0.87
N TRP A 434 -23.30 -2.42 1.20
CA TRP A 434 -22.37 -1.34 0.85
C TRP A 434 -22.32 -1.08 -0.66
N VAL A 435 -22.27 -2.13 -1.49
CA VAL A 435 -22.32 -1.98 -2.96
C VAL A 435 -23.65 -1.42 -3.44
N HIS A 436 -24.79 -1.97 -2.99
CA HIS A 436 -26.12 -1.54 -3.41
C HIS A 436 -26.43 -0.09 -3.01
N THR A 437 -25.82 0.39 -1.93
CA THR A 437 -25.94 1.77 -1.46
C THR A 437 -24.85 2.69 -2.01
N ASN A 438 -24.06 2.24 -2.98
CA ASN A 438 -22.96 3.01 -3.58
C ASN A 438 -21.97 3.53 -2.52
N GLY A 439 -21.70 2.72 -1.52
CA GLY A 439 -20.75 2.99 -0.45
C GLY A 439 -21.26 3.88 0.70
N VAL A 440 -22.58 4.13 0.77
CA VAL A 440 -23.19 4.97 1.80
C VAL A 440 -23.37 4.22 3.12
N GLU A 441 -23.86 2.98 3.08
CA GLU A 441 -24.07 2.13 4.27
C GLU A 441 -22.96 1.09 4.42
N ASP A 442 -22.80 0.52 5.62
CA ASP A 442 -21.84 -0.55 5.93
C ASP A 442 -20.38 -0.25 5.53
N LYS A 443 -19.92 0.99 5.68
CA LYS A 443 -18.55 1.43 5.30
C LYS A 443 -17.42 0.67 6.00
N ASP A 444 -17.73 -0.10 7.02
CA ASP A 444 -16.86 -0.92 7.84
C ASP A 444 -17.13 -2.43 7.68
N TRP A 445 -17.80 -2.84 6.59
CA TRP A 445 -18.18 -4.22 6.29
C TRP A 445 -17.02 -5.23 6.39
N TYR A 446 -15.78 -4.79 6.16
CA TYR A 446 -14.56 -5.61 6.22
C TYR A 446 -14.07 -5.92 7.64
N LEU A 447 -14.59 -5.26 8.68
CA LEU A 447 -14.09 -5.43 10.07
C LEU A 447 -14.53 -6.75 10.72
N ASN A 448 -15.66 -7.33 10.30
CA ASN A 448 -16.25 -8.51 10.94
C ASN A 448 -16.50 -9.65 9.94
N PRO A 449 -15.44 -10.22 9.33
CA PRO A 449 -15.59 -11.35 8.41
C PRO A 449 -16.09 -12.60 9.12
N ASN A 450 -16.73 -13.49 8.36
CA ASN A 450 -16.97 -14.86 8.77
C ASN A 450 -15.63 -15.62 8.87
N ALA A 451 -15.25 -15.98 10.10
CA ALA A 451 -13.99 -16.66 10.38
C ALA A 451 -13.87 -18.06 9.74
N GLU A 452 -14.99 -18.74 9.48
CA GLU A 452 -14.97 -20.06 8.84
C GLU A 452 -14.79 -19.99 7.31
N LYS A 453 -14.90 -18.78 6.75
CA LYS A 453 -14.84 -18.50 5.31
C LYS A 453 -13.60 -17.72 4.91
N THR A 454 -12.81 -17.25 5.88
CA THR A 454 -11.64 -16.39 5.65
C THR A 454 -10.36 -16.96 6.22
N VAL A 455 -9.24 -16.59 5.61
CA VAL A 455 -7.90 -17.06 5.97
C VAL A 455 -7.17 -16.01 6.80
N ARG A 456 -6.48 -16.45 7.85
CA ARG A 456 -5.39 -15.69 8.46
C ARG A 456 -4.28 -16.65 8.85
N TYR A 457 -3.08 -16.41 8.32
CA TYR A 457 -1.91 -17.25 8.56
C TYR A 457 -0.69 -16.48 9.09
N TRP A 458 -0.77 -15.15 9.16
CA TRP A 458 0.28 -14.23 9.59
C TRP A 458 -0.02 -13.56 10.94
#